data_AF-A0A958JCJ4-F1
#
_entry.id   AF-A0A958JCJ4-F1
#
_cell.length_a   1.000
_cell.length_b   1.000
_cell.length_c   1.000
_cell.angle_alpha   90.00
_cell.angle_beta   90.00
_cell.angle_gamma   90.00
#
_symmetry.space_group_name_H-M   'P 1'
#
loop_
_entity.id
_entity.type
_entity.pdbx_description
1 polymer ?
#
loop_
_entity_poly.entity_id
_entity_poly.type
_entity_poly.pdbx_seq_one_letter_code
_entity_poly.pdbx_strand_id
1 'polypeptide(L)'
;GIGGNGFFMLGDPTNPSFSRAGNFAIDESGLLVNSNGLPVLGVPTGGTELSTLNIAAVDVNGAATTAVTHIGNLDSRAEITTPPTSPGSFNELASAASFSTTAEVFDSLGDSHTIQIMYFKTGTNTYEARAFIDSGDTGGTAGVPQQLGTATLSFGENGEILEANQAAAQMTVNPAYSNGAAAGNFTINLSGFSQFASGSAITSTAQDGQGTGNIINYEVSSDGVISAVLDNGNREPVGTIQLATFNNLDALQRAGNNTFTLANGAGDRIQGNPGADGFGVIEGGSLERSTVDISTEFVNLVVFQRGYQANSQALNAVTGLLRETIALIR
;
A
#
# COMPACT_ATOMS: atom_id res chain seq x y z
N GLY A 1 -18.35 -2.21 2.57
CA GLY A 1 -19.42 -1.62 3.41
C GLY A 1 -18.83 -0.93 4.63
N ILE A 2 -19.65 -0.36 5.53
CA ILE A 2 -19.18 0.18 6.82
C ILE A 2 -19.62 -0.76 7.95
N GLY A 3 -18.67 -1.41 8.60
CA GLY A 3 -18.91 -2.16 9.83
C GLY A 3 -18.98 -1.20 11.02
N GLY A 4 -20.18 -0.73 11.37
CA GLY A 4 -20.42 0.17 12.51
C GLY A 4 -20.91 1.57 12.12
N ASN A 5 -20.55 2.57 12.93
CA ASN A 5 -21.06 3.94 12.80
C ASN A 5 -20.38 4.72 11.67
N GLY A 6 -21.12 5.65 11.06
CA GLY A 6 -20.61 6.58 10.05
C GLY A 6 -21.22 6.39 8.66
N PHE A 7 -20.90 7.34 7.79
CA PHE A 7 -21.35 7.42 6.40
C PHE A 7 -20.15 7.78 5.51
N PHE A 8 -20.07 7.18 4.33
CA PHE A 8 -19.22 7.68 3.27
C PHE A 8 -19.67 9.07 2.85
N MET A 9 -18.72 9.97 2.62
CA MET A 9 -18.96 11.30 2.07
C MET A 9 -18.77 11.28 0.56
N LEU A 10 -19.71 11.86 -0.18
CA LEU A 10 -19.80 11.78 -1.64
C LEU A 10 -20.06 13.16 -2.26
N GLY A 11 -19.52 13.42 -3.45
CA GLY A 11 -19.81 14.64 -4.23
C GLY A 11 -18.85 15.79 -3.93
N ASP A 12 -19.39 16.94 -3.53
CA ASP A 12 -18.62 18.16 -3.27
C ASP A 12 -18.06 18.14 -1.83
N PRO A 13 -16.74 18.34 -1.62
CA PRO A 13 -16.14 18.45 -0.27
C PRO A 13 -16.78 19.52 0.63
N THR A 14 -17.32 20.57 0.04
CA THR A 14 -17.99 21.67 0.75
C THR A 14 -19.37 21.23 1.24
N ASN A 15 -20.17 20.63 0.36
CA ASN A 15 -21.54 20.20 0.63
C ASN A 15 -21.75 18.73 0.23
N PRO A 16 -21.18 17.78 0.99
CA PRO A 16 -21.20 16.38 0.62
C PRO A 16 -22.58 15.77 0.84
N SER A 17 -22.89 14.78 0.03
CA SER A 17 -23.93 13.80 0.29
C SER A 17 -23.34 12.65 1.10
N PHE A 18 -24.18 11.95 1.86
CA PHE A 18 -23.77 10.88 2.76
C PHE A 18 -24.42 9.57 2.35
N SER A 19 -23.69 8.47 2.36
CA SER A 19 -24.26 7.15 2.09
C SER A 19 -23.58 6.09 2.92
N ARG A 20 -24.31 5.04 3.26
CA ARG A 20 -23.72 3.80 3.80
C ARG A 20 -23.46 2.76 2.71
N ALA A 21 -24.03 2.96 1.52
CA ALA A 21 -23.83 2.07 0.40
C ALA A 21 -22.38 2.15 -0.07
N GLY A 22 -21.69 1.00 -0.01
CA GLY A 22 -20.29 0.86 -0.42
C GLY A 22 -20.11 0.28 -1.83
N ASN A 23 -21.10 0.45 -2.71
CA ASN A 23 -21.01 0.03 -4.11
C ASN A 23 -20.28 1.10 -4.93
N PHE A 24 -18.95 1.09 -4.83
CA PHE A 24 -18.08 2.01 -5.55
C PHE A 24 -17.41 1.34 -6.75
N ALA A 25 -17.14 2.14 -7.77
CA ALA A 25 -16.39 1.76 -8.97
C ALA A 25 -15.47 2.91 -9.36
N ILE A 26 -14.42 2.63 -10.12
CA ILE A 26 -13.54 3.66 -10.68
C ILE A 26 -14.13 4.08 -12.02
N ASP A 27 -14.30 5.39 -12.24
CA ASP A 27 -14.77 5.93 -13.51
C ASP A 27 -13.64 6.13 -14.53
N GLU A 28 -13.99 6.59 -15.75
CA GLU A 28 -13.02 6.85 -16.83
C GLU A 28 -11.99 7.94 -16.47
N SER A 29 -12.29 8.81 -15.50
CA SER A 29 -11.38 9.85 -15.02
C SER A 29 -10.48 9.39 -13.87
N GLY A 30 -10.62 8.14 -13.44
CA GLY A 30 -9.86 7.56 -12.34
C GLY A 30 -10.42 7.88 -10.95
N LEU A 31 -11.59 8.50 -10.85
CA LEU A 31 -12.21 8.81 -9.56
C LEU A 31 -12.96 7.59 -9.03
N LEU A 32 -12.87 7.37 -7.71
CA LEU A 32 -13.73 6.41 -7.04
C LEU A 32 -15.14 7.01 -6.93
N VAL A 33 -16.13 6.44 -7.61
CA VAL A 33 -17.51 6.95 -7.66
C VAL A 33 -18.52 5.91 -7.17
N ASN A 34 -19.66 6.36 -6.68
CA ASN A 34 -20.81 5.48 -6.41
C ASN A 34 -21.59 5.14 -7.69
N SER A 35 -22.63 4.30 -7.57
CA SER A 35 -23.52 3.94 -8.69
C SER A 35 -24.23 5.12 -9.38
N ASN A 36 -24.21 6.31 -8.77
CA ASN A 36 -24.80 7.52 -9.33
C ASN A 36 -23.74 8.46 -9.95
N GLY A 37 -22.47 8.05 -9.97
CA GLY A 37 -21.34 8.87 -10.47
C GLY A 37 -20.86 9.95 -9.49
N LEU A 38 -21.29 9.93 -8.23
CA LEU A 38 -20.77 10.87 -7.23
C LEU A 38 -19.42 10.38 -6.70
N PRO A 39 -18.37 11.23 -6.72
CA PRO A 39 -17.04 10.85 -6.25
C PRO A 39 -17.03 10.65 -4.74
N VAL A 40 -16.27 9.65 -4.28
CA VAL A 40 -15.99 9.39 -2.87
C VAL A 40 -14.95 10.38 -2.38
N LEU A 41 -15.22 10.94 -1.20
CA LEU A 41 -14.37 11.91 -0.57
C LEU A 41 -13.45 11.27 0.48
N GLY A 42 -12.23 11.78 0.54
CA GLY A 42 -11.21 11.34 1.48
C GLY A 42 -10.08 12.36 1.54
N VAL A 43 -8.98 11.97 2.18
CA VAL A 43 -7.75 12.76 2.23
C VAL A 43 -6.70 12.07 1.36
N PRO A 44 -6.23 12.69 0.27
CA PRO A 44 -5.15 12.15 -0.55
C PRO A 44 -3.86 11.97 0.26
N THR A 45 -3.00 11.04 -0.15
CA THR A 45 -1.68 10.86 0.49
C THR A 45 -0.88 12.16 0.45
N GLY A 46 -0.36 12.58 1.61
CA GLY A 46 0.36 13.85 1.77
C GLY A 46 -0.54 15.09 1.90
N GLY A 47 -1.85 14.95 1.74
CA GLY A 47 -2.84 16.01 1.96
C GLY A 47 -3.37 16.06 3.40
N THR A 48 -4.03 17.17 3.74
CA THR A 48 -4.74 17.35 5.03
C THR A 48 -6.22 17.64 4.86
N GLU A 49 -6.64 18.03 3.66
CA GLU A 49 -8.00 18.49 3.37
C GLU A 49 -8.83 17.37 2.73
N LEU A 50 -10.14 17.44 2.95
CA LEU A 50 -11.10 16.56 2.30
C LEU A 50 -11.19 16.92 0.80
N SER A 51 -10.96 15.95 -0.07
CA SER A 51 -11.09 16.09 -1.52
C SER A 51 -11.58 14.80 -2.16
N THR A 52 -11.82 14.83 -3.47
CA THR A 52 -12.05 13.62 -4.26
C THR A 52 -10.78 12.77 -4.32
N LEU A 53 -10.92 11.45 -4.24
CA LEU A 53 -9.81 10.53 -4.40
C LEU A 53 -9.65 10.13 -5.87
N ASN A 54 -8.57 10.59 -6.51
CA ASN A 54 -8.19 10.14 -7.85
C ASN A 54 -7.26 8.93 -7.74
N ILE A 55 -7.82 7.77 -8.04
CA ILE A 55 -7.20 6.46 -7.93
C ILE A 55 -6.25 6.17 -9.11
N ALA A 56 -6.40 6.89 -10.24
CA ALA A 56 -5.49 6.76 -11.38
C ALA A 56 -4.27 7.69 -11.31
N ALA A 57 -4.29 8.70 -10.43
CA ALA A 57 -3.20 9.66 -10.27
C ALA A 57 -2.16 9.19 -9.23
N VAL A 58 -1.79 7.92 -9.26
CA VAL A 58 -0.74 7.39 -8.40
C VAL A 58 0.60 7.71 -9.01
N ASP A 59 1.48 8.28 -8.18
CA ASP A 59 2.86 8.43 -8.55
C ASP A 59 3.52 7.04 -8.56
N VAL A 60 3.74 6.50 -9.76
CA VAL A 60 4.41 5.23 -9.98
C VAL A 60 5.91 5.41 -10.26
N ASN A 61 6.45 6.60 -9.99
CA ASN A 61 7.86 6.90 -10.24
C ASN A 61 8.75 5.93 -9.48
N GLY A 62 9.76 5.40 -10.18
CA GLY A 62 10.84 4.67 -9.54
C GLY A 62 11.56 5.54 -8.51
N ALA A 63 12.10 4.90 -7.48
CA ALA A 63 12.99 5.51 -6.52
C ALA A 63 14.40 4.98 -6.74
N ALA A 64 15.37 5.88 -6.99
CA ALA A 64 16.76 5.46 -7.09
C ALA A 64 17.22 4.81 -5.78
N THR A 65 17.98 3.72 -5.87
CA THR A 65 18.56 3.06 -4.69
C THR A 65 19.50 4.03 -3.97
N THR A 66 19.39 4.09 -2.63
CA THR A 66 20.30 4.87 -1.77
C THR A 66 21.09 3.98 -0.80
N ALA A 67 20.57 2.78 -0.51
CA ALA A 67 21.23 1.82 0.36
C ALA A 67 21.02 0.37 -0.10
N VAL A 68 22.09 -0.42 -0.05
CA VAL A 68 22.07 -1.88 -0.19
C VAL A 68 22.70 -2.48 1.07
N THR A 69 22.11 -3.52 1.64
CA THR A 69 22.67 -4.24 2.78
C THR A 69 22.79 -5.72 2.46
N HIS A 70 23.98 -6.29 2.66
CA HIS A 70 24.19 -7.73 2.66
C HIS A 70 24.67 -8.19 4.03
N ILE A 71 24.08 -9.28 4.49
CA ILE A 71 24.41 -9.97 5.73
C ILE A 71 24.70 -11.41 5.36
N GLY A 72 25.73 -12.00 5.96
CA GLY A 72 26.11 -13.36 5.63
C GLY A 72 27.33 -13.87 6.36
N ASN A 73 27.89 -14.93 5.81
CA ASN A 73 29.13 -15.56 6.26
C ASN A 73 30.13 -15.62 5.10
N LEU A 74 31.41 -15.39 5.39
CA LEU A 74 32.53 -15.67 4.50
C LEU A 74 33.38 -16.81 5.09
N ASP A 75 33.77 -17.79 4.27
CA ASP A 75 34.51 -18.95 4.77
C ASP A 75 35.88 -18.56 5.32
N SER A 76 36.12 -18.79 6.61
CA SER A 76 37.43 -18.54 7.22
C SER A 76 38.56 -19.38 6.62
N ARG A 77 38.24 -20.48 5.93
CA ARG A 77 39.19 -21.42 5.32
C ARG A 77 39.43 -21.19 3.84
N ALA A 78 38.80 -20.18 3.22
CA ALA A 78 39.07 -19.88 1.82
C ALA A 78 40.56 -19.58 1.61
N GLU A 79 41.05 -19.86 0.41
CA GLU A 79 42.43 -19.53 0.01
C GLU A 79 42.60 -18.02 -0.10
N ILE A 80 43.80 -17.55 0.24
CA ILE A 80 44.16 -16.14 0.05
C ILE A 80 44.38 -15.89 -1.44
N THR A 81 43.72 -14.87 -1.99
CA THR A 81 43.82 -14.49 -3.40
C THR A 81 44.22 -13.03 -3.55
N THR A 82 44.80 -12.71 -4.71
CA THR A 82 45.10 -11.33 -5.09
C THR A 82 44.03 -10.84 -6.07
N PRO A 83 43.25 -9.80 -5.73
CA PRO A 83 42.25 -9.25 -6.64
C PRO A 83 42.89 -8.76 -7.95
N PRO A 84 42.33 -9.11 -9.12
CA PRO A 84 42.76 -8.53 -10.40
C PRO A 84 42.66 -7.01 -10.38
N THR A 85 43.62 -6.30 -10.99
CA THR A 85 43.63 -4.83 -11.02
C THR A 85 42.87 -4.24 -12.20
N SER A 86 42.80 -4.96 -13.33
CA SER A 86 42.07 -4.56 -14.53
C SER A 86 41.47 -5.81 -15.21
N PRO A 87 40.44 -6.42 -14.62
CA PRO A 87 39.78 -7.60 -15.17
C PRO A 87 39.17 -7.32 -16.54
N GLY A 88 39.42 -8.19 -17.52
CA GLY A 88 38.84 -8.08 -18.86
C GLY A 88 37.44 -8.69 -18.97
N SER A 89 37.01 -9.48 -17.98
CA SER A 89 35.69 -10.11 -17.95
C SER A 89 35.26 -10.47 -16.52
N PHE A 90 33.97 -10.64 -16.30
CA PHE A 90 33.44 -11.16 -15.03
C PHE A 90 33.92 -12.60 -14.71
N ASN A 91 34.24 -13.41 -15.72
CA ASN A 91 34.79 -14.76 -15.51
C ASN A 91 36.19 -14.74 -14.87
N GLU A 92 37.01 -13.75 -15.24
CA GLU A 92 38.33 -13.53 -14.63
C GLU A 92 38.18 -13.16 -13.15
N LEU A 93 37.24 -12.27 -12.83
CA LEU A 93 36.90 -11.91 -11.45
C LEU A 93 36.40 -13.12 -10.65
N ALA A 94 35.44 -13.85 -11.19
CA ALA A 94 34.84 -15.01 -10.53
C ALA A 94 35.86 -16.13 -10.27
N SER A 95 36.87 -16.28 -11.13
CA SER A 95 37.94 -17.27 -10.95
C SER A 95 38.92 -16.91 -9.83
N ALA A 96 39.08 -15.62 -9.54
CA ALA A 96 39.97 -15.12 -8.48
C ALA A 96 39.25 -14.83 -7.14
N ALA A 97 37.95 -14.57 -7.19
CA ALA A 97 37.14 -14.29 -6.01
C ALA A 97 36.92 -15.54 -5.17
N SER A 98 37.01 -15.39 -3.85
CA SER A 98 36.66 -16.45 -2.90
C SER A 98 35.14 -16.66 -2.80
N PHE A 99 34.37 -15.60 -3.08
CA PHE A 99 32.92 -15.62 -3.11
C PHE A 99 32.41 -14.44 -3.96
N SER A 100 31.22 -14.56 -4.54
CA SER A 100 30.60 -13.49 -5.32
C SER A 100 29.09 -13.47 -5.08
N THR A 101 28.51 -12.26 -5.07
CA THR A 101 27.06 -12.06 -5.03
C THR A 101 26.67 -10.94 -5.99
N THR A 102 25.37 -10.78 -6.21
CA THR A 102 24.81 -9.67 -6.97
C THR A 102 23.84 -8.87 -6.10
N ALA A 103 23.72 -7.58 -6.40
CA ALA A 103 22.69 -6.70 -5.90
C ALA A 103 22.02 -6.01 -7.09
N GLU A 104 20.69 -6.05 -7.12
CA GLU A 104 19.90 -5.26 -8.06
C GLU A 104 19.71 -3.85 -7.48
N VAL A 105 19.96 -2.82 -8.29
CA VAL A 105 19.80 -1.42 -7.92
C VAL A 105 19.04 -0.67 -9.00
N PHE A 106 18.33 0.38 -8.60
CA PHE A 106 17.51 1.20 -9.49
C PHE A 106 18.12 2.59 -9.65
N ASP A 107 18.09 3.12 -10.86
CA ASP A 107 18.51 4.50 -11.13
C ASP A 107 17.36 5.52 -10.96
N SER A 108 17.64 6.79 -11.23
CA SER A 108 16.65 7.86 -11.08
C SER A 108 15.51 7.84 -12.10
N LEU A 109 15.63 7.05 -13.18
CA LEU A 109 14.60 6.87 -14.19
C LEU A 109 13.79 5.57 -13.95
N GLY A 110 14.19 4.76 -12.98
CA GLY A 110 13.56 3.50 -12.62
C GLY A 110 14.09 2.29 -13.39
N ASP A 111 15.17 2.45 -14.18
CA ASP A 111 15.83 1.31 -14.83
C ASP A 111 16.62 0.49 -13.79
N SER A 112 16.58 -0.83 -13.94
CA SER A 112 17.31 -1.77 -13.08
C SER A 112 18.71 -2.03 -13.61
N HIS A 113 19.69 -2.01 -12.71
CA HIS A 113 21.10 -2.30 -12.95
C HIS A 113 21.59 -3.38 -11.99
N THR A 114 22.50 -4.24 -12.44
CA THR A 114 23.06 -5.29 -11.59
C THR A 114 24.48 -4.95 -11.14
N ILE A 115 24.68 -4.86 -9.84
CA ILE A 115 26.00 -4.71 -9.22
C ILE A 115 26.52 -6.08 -8.80
N GLN A 116 27.65 -6.51 -9.35
CA GLN A 116 28.36 -7.70 -8.89
C GLN A 116 29.34 -7.33 -7.77
N ILE A 117 29.21 -7.98 -6.62
CA ILE A 117 30.10 -7.80 -5.48
C ILE A 117 30.97 -9.04 -5.36
N MET A 118 32.27 -8.86 -5.53
CA MET A 118 33.29 -9.91 -5.48
C MET A 118 34.06 -9.81 -4.17
N TYR A 119 34.19 -10.91 -3.44
CA TYR A 119 34.90 -10.99 -2.18
C TYR A 119 36.20 -11.77 -2.36
N PHE A 120 37.31 -11.15 -2.01
CA PHE A 120 38.66 -11.72 -2.11
C PHE A 120 39.25 -11.83 -0.71
N LYS A 121 39.66 -13.01 -0.29
CA LYS A 121 40.39 -13.14 0.97
C LYS A 121 41.83 -12.66 0.77
N THR A 122 42.20 -11.54 1.38
CA THR A 122 43.53 -10.93 1.20
C THR A 122 44.49 -11.24 2.33
N GLY A 123 43.99 -11.74 3.46
CA GLY A 123 44.79 -12.14 4.62
C GLY A 123 44.01 -12.94 5.65
N THR A 124 44.67 -13.27 6.76
CA THR A 124 44.00 -13.86 7.92
C THR A 124 43.00 -12.85 8.48
N ASN A 125 41.74 -13.27 8.66
CA ASN A 125 40.65 -12.42 9.16
C ASN A 125 40.39 -11.15 8.33
N THR A 126 40.82 -11.13 7.06
CA THR A 126 40.66 -9.96 6.18
C THR A 126 40.17 -10.37 4.80
N TYR A 127 39.07 -9.74 4.39
CA TYR A 127 38.50 -9.83 3.06
C TYR A 127 38.41 -8.45 2.44
N GLU A 128 38.66 -8.35 1.14
CA GLU A 128 38.37 -7.17 0.34
C GLU A 128 37.15 -7.45 -0.52
N ALA A 129 36.11 -6.62 -0.39
CA ALA A 129 34.93 -6.66 -1.23
C ALA A 129 35.00 -5.56 -2.27
N ARG A 130 34.78 -5.88 -3.54
CA ARG A 130 34.75 -4.91 -4.65
C ARG A 130 33.43 -4.99 -5.39
N ALA A 131 32.81 -3.85 -5.63
CA ALA A 131 31.60 -3.73 -6.43
C ALA A 131 31.96 -3.40 -7.88
N PHE A 132 31.33 -4.11 -8.80
CA PHE A 132 31.47 -3.96 -10.24
C PHE A 132 30.11 -3.81 -10.91
N ILE A 133 30.06 -3.01 -11.97
CA ILE A 133 28.93 -2.93 -12.90
C ILE A 133 29.41 -3.37 -14.28
N ASP A 134 28.49 -3.79 -15.15
CA ASP A 134 28.83 -3.95 -16.57
C ASP A 134 29.15 -2.57 -17.15
N SER A 135 30.31 -2.43 -17.77
CA SER A 135 30.71 -1.16 -18.38
C SER A 135 29.74 -0.74 -19.49
N GLY A 136 28.97 -1.64 -20.08
CA GLY A 136 27.91 -1.30 -21.03
C GLY A 136 26.88 -0.34 -20.45
N ASP A 137 26.53 -0.48 -19.17
CA ASP A 137 25.54 0.37 -18.49
C ASP A 137 26.07 1.79 -18.25
N THR A 138 27.40 1.95 -18.20
CA THR A 138 28.11 3.22 -17.99
C THR A 138 28.75 3.79 -19.26
N GLY A 139 28.42 3.24 -20.43
CA GLY A 139 28.86 3.76 -21.74
C GLY A 139 30.21 3.23 -22.23
N GLY A 140 30.76 2.23 -21.57
CA GLY A 140 31.92 1.45 -21.98
C GLY A 140 31.57 0.22 -22.84
N THR A 141 32.44 -0.79 -22.83
CA THR A 141 32.25 -2.03 -23.60
C THR A 141 31.44 -3.03 -22.78
N ALA A 142 30.32 -3.51 -23.33
CA ALA A 142 29.48 -4.51 -22.68
C ALA A 142 30.27 -5.80 -22.34
N GLY A 143 30.03 -6.36 -21.16
CA GLY A 143 30.70 -7.55 -20.63
C GLY A 143 32.05 -7.30 -19.96
N VAL A 144 32.55 -6.06 -20.01
CA VAL A 144 33.76 -5.65 -19.28
C VAL A 144 33.35 -5.11 -17.92
N PRO A 145 33.88 -5.65 -16.79
CA PRO A 145 33.56 -5.14 -15.47
C PRO A 145 34.22 -3.78 -15.19
N GLN A 146 33.45 -2.79 -14.76
CA GLN A 146 33.96 -1.54 -14.21
C GLN A 146 33.86 -1.57 -12.68
N GLN A 147 34.99 -1.34 -12.00
CA GLN A 147 34.99 -1.22 -10.53
C GLN A 147 34.39 0.12 -10.12
N LEU A 148 33.43 0.08 -9.18
CA LEU A 148 32.75 1.27 -8.66
C LEU A 148 33.14 1.61 -7.22
N GLY A 149 33.48 0.60 -6.42
CA GLY A 149 33.78 0.77 -5.00
C GLY A 149 34.54 -0.41 -4.41
N THR A 150 35.14 -0.20 -3.24
CA THR A 150 35.82 -1.24 -2.46
C THR A 150 35.56 -1.03 -0.97
N ALA A 151 35.49 -2.12 -0.22
CA ALA A 151 35.38 -2.16 1.24
C ALA A 151 36.33 -3.22 1.79
N THR A 152 36.86 -2.97 2.99
CA THR A 152 37.70 -3.94 3.70
C THR A 152 36.94 -4.49 4.89
N LEU A 153 36.74 -5.82 4.90
CA LEU A 153 36.11 -6.55 5.98
C LEU A 153 37.20 -7.14 6.87
N SER A 154 37.34 -6.59 8.08
CA SER A 154 38.30 -7.07 9.07
C SER A 154 37.56 -7.64 10.28
N PHE A 155 37.76 -8.94 10.50
CA PHE A 155 37.06 -9.73 11.52
C PHE A 155 37.89 -9.83 12.80
N GLY A 156 37.20 -9.81 13.94
CA GLY A 156 37.78 -10.13 15.24
C GLY A 156 37.96 -11.63 15.45
N GLU A 157 38.54 -12.00 16.59
CA GLU A 157 38.73 -13.41 16.96
C GLU A 157 37.40 -14.16 17.18
N ASN A 158 36.31 -13.44 17.43
CA ASN A 158 34.96 -13.98 17.54
C ASN A 158 34.28 -14.24 16.17
N GLY A 159 34.95 -13.90 15.06
CA GLY A 159 34.41 -14.07 13.71
C GLY A 159 33.46 -12.95 13.27
N GLU A 160 33.31 -11.88 14.04
CA GLU A 160 32.45 -10.73 13.68
C GLU A 160 33.28 -9.51 13.30
N ILE A 161 32.69 -8.56 12.57
CA ILE A 161 33.33 -7.27 12.29
C ILE A 161 33.24 -6.40 13.55
N LEU A 162 34.40 -6.01 14.09
CA LEU A 162 34.47 -5.16 15.29
C LEU A 162 33.92 -3.76 15.00
N GLU A 163 33.40 -3.07 16.03
CA GLU A 163 32.82 -1.73 15.88
C GLU A 163 33.76 -0.74 15.17
N ALA A 164 35.06 -0.79 15.49
CA ALA A 164 36.08 0.06 14.89
C ALA A 164 36.23 -0.14 13.37
N ASN A 165 35.82 -1.30 12.85
CA ASN A 165 35.96 -1.67 11.43
C ASN A 165 34.63 -1.56 10.66
N GLN A 166 33.51 -1.25 11.32
CA GLN A 166 32.20 -1.20 10.65
C GLN A 166 32.13 -0.16 9.53
N ALA A 167 32.77 1.00 9.71
CA ALA A 167 32.83 2.03 8.66
C ALA A 167 33.63 1.58 7.43
N ALA A 168 34.69 0.77 7.63
CA ALA A 168 35.50 0.21 6.54
C ALA A 168 34.78 -0.92 5.79
N ALA A 169 33.76 -1.52 6.42
CA ALA A 169 32.87 -2.54 5.85
C ALA A 169 31.72 -1.93 5.02
N GLN A 170 31.75 -0.62 4.78
CA GLN A 170 30.82 0.06 3.89
C GLN A 170 31.58 0.57 2.66
N MET A 171 30.95 0.50 1.50
CA MET A 171 31.46 1.14 0.28
C MET A 171 30.41 2.07 -0.31
N THR A 172 30.85 3.23 -0.77
CA THR A 172 30.03 4.13 -1.59
C THR A 172 30.25 3.80 -3.05
N VAL A 173 29.16 3.74 -3.81
CA VAL A 173 29.13 3.33 -5.20
C VAL A 173 28.43 4.42 -6.01
N ASN A 174 29.08 4.86 -7.09
CA ASN A 174 28.61 5.97 -7.92
C ASN A 174 28.65 5.62 -9.43
N PRO A 175 27.77 4.73 -9.91
CA PRO A 175 27.70 4.43 -11.33
C PRO A 175 27.24 5.66 -12.13
N ALA A 176 27.99 6.01 -13.17
CA ALA A 176 27.62 7.03 -14.12
C ALA A 176 26.86 6.38 -15.28
N TYR A 177 25.53 6.30 -15.18
CA TYR A 177 24.70 5.63 -16.17
C TYR A 177 24.72 6.31 -17.53
N SER A 178 24.66 5.51 -18.59
CA SER A 178 24.70 5.98 -19.99
C SER A 178 23.33 6.28 -20.60
N ASN A 179 22.25 5.91 -19.92
CA ASN A 179 20.85 6.11 -20.34
C ASN A 179 20.32 7.54 -20.07
N GLY A 180 21.16 8.44 -19.54
CA GLY A 180 20.77 9.82 -19.20
C GLY A 180 20.16 9.98 -17.79
N ALA A 181 20.10 8.91 -16.99
CA ALA A 181 19.79 9.00 -15.57
C ALA A 181 20.84 9.82 -14.82
N ALA A 182 20.46 10.37 -13.65
CA ALA A 182 21.43 10.94 -12.74
C ALA A 182 22.41 9.85 -12.27
N ALA A 183 23.67 10.22 -12.03
CA ALA A 183 24.64 9.27 -11.49
C ALA A 183 24.12 8.68 -10.17
N GLY A 184 24.24 7.36 -10.02
CA GLY A 184 23.89 6.69 -8.78
C GLY A 184 24.74 7.21 -7.63
N ASN A 185 24.18 7.17 -6.42
CA ASN A 185 24.93 7.45 -5.21
C ASN A 185 24.31 6.68 -4.04
N PHE A 186 24.81 5.49 -3.80
CA PHE A 186 24.31 4.62 -2.74
C PHE A 186 25.46 3.98 -1.97
N THR A 187 25.14 3.55 -0.74
CA THR A 187 26.07 2.82 0.11
C THR A 187 25.71 1.34 0.12
N ILE A 188 26.70 0.49 -0.10
CA ILE A 188 26.60 -0.94 0.15
C ILE A 188 27.18 -1.22 1.54
N ASN A 189 26.32 -1.67 2.45
CA ASN A 189 26.69 -2.03 3.80
C ASN A 189 26.93 -3.54 3.91
N LEU A 190 28.17 -3.90 4.29
CA LEU A 190 28.63 -5.27 4.50
C LEU A 190 29.06 -5.51 5.96
N SER A 191 28.71 -4.62 6.90
CA SER A 191 29.09 -4.76 8.31
C SER A 191 28.43 -5.96 8.99
N GLY A 192 27.34 -6.49 8.43
CA GLY A 192 26.63 -7.68 8.92
C GLY A 192 27.27 -9.02 8.51
N PHE A 193 28.47 -9.01 7.94
CA PHE A 193 29.17 -10.26 7.65
C PHE A 193 29.85 -10.84 8.88
N SER A 194 29.88 -12.17 8.92
CA SER A 194 30.69 -12.98 9.83
C SER A 194 31.71 -13.82 9.07
N GLN A 195 32.68 -14.37 9.78
CA GLN A 195 33.73 -15.22 9.23
C GLN A 195 33.89 -16.49 10.06
N PHE A 196 33.01 -17.46 9.81
CA PHE A 196 33.07 -18.80 10.38
C PHE A 196 33.62 -19.82 9.40
N ALA A 197 34.03 -20.98 9.92
CA ALA A 197 34.54 -22.11 9.14
C ALA A 197 33.42 -22.88 8.40
N SER A 198 32.49 -22.15 7.81
CA SER A 198 31.40 -22.64 6.95
C SER A 198 31.49 -21.99 5.59
N GLY A 199 30.85 -22.59 4.58
CA GLY A 199 30.83 -22.03 3.23
C GLY A 199 30.32 -20.59 3.21
N SER A 200 30.87 -19.78 2.30
CA SER A 200 30.43 -18.41 2.10
C SER A 200 28.99 -18.38 1.58
N ALA A 201 28.13 -17.58 2.21
CA ALA A 201 26.73 -17.47 1.85
C ALA A 201 26.15 -16.12 2.30
N ILE A 202 25.20 -15.60 1.52
CA ILE A 202 24.36 -14.48 1.92
C ILE A 202 23.15 -15.04 2.67
N THR A 203 22.91 -14.53 3.87
CA THR A 203 21.73 -14.88 4.68
C THR A 203 20.60 -13.87 4.50
N SER A 204 20.93 -12.61 4.20
CA SER A 204 19.94 -11.56 3.94
C SER A 204 20.48 -10.51 2.98
N THR A 205 19.60 -10.03 2.11
CA THR A 205 19.82 -8.90 1.20
C THR A 205 18.66 -7.94 1.34
N ALA A 206 18.95 -6.64 1.42
CA ALA A 206 17.95 -5.58 1.40
C ALA A 206 18.43 -4.41 0.55
N GLN A 207 17.51 -3.75 -0.14
CA GLN A 207 17.75 -2.50 -0.86
C GLN A 207 16.48 -1.65 -0.85
N ASP A 208 16.61 -0.33 -1.00
CA ASP A 208 15.53 0.65 -0.83
C ASP A 208 15.05 1.31 -2.14
N GLY A 209 15.71 1.03 -3.25
CA GLY A 209 15.31 1.49 -4.57
C GLY A 209 14.16 0.68 -5.15
N GLN A 210 13.51 1.26 -6.15
CA GLN A 210 12.28 0.75 -6.72
C GLN A 210 12.23 1.11 -8.21
N GLY A 211 11.94 0.11 -9.04
CA GLY A 211 11.63 0.36 -10.44
C GLY A 211 10.23 0.94 -10.61
N THR A 212 9.98 1.59 -11.74
CA THR A 212 8.64 2.04 -12.13
C THR A 212 7.72 0.82 -12.26
N GLY A 213 6.53 0.89 -11.65
CA GLY A 213 5.55 -0.20 -11.69
C GLY A 213 4.25 0.20 -12.39
N ASN A 214 3.58 -0.75 -13.03
CA ASN A 214 2.23 -0.55 -13.53
C ASN A 214 1.22 -0.97 -12.47
N ILE A 215 0.11 -0.23 -12.36
CA ILE A 215 -0.96 -0.59 -11.43
C ILE A 215 -1.69 -1.83 -11.95
N ILE A 216 -1.73 -2.88 -11.14
CA ILE A 216 -2.41 -4.14 -11.46
C ILE A 216 -3.73 -4.30 -10.70
N ASN A 217 -3.84 -3.73 -9.50
CA ASN A 217 -5.02 -3.83 -8.66
C ASN A 217 -5.11 -2.65 -7.69
N TYR A 218 -6.29 -2.43 -7.11
CA TYR A 218 -6.46 -1.52 -5.97
C TYR A 218 -7.00 -2.29 -4.78
N GLU A 219 -6.47 -1.98 -3.60
CA GLU A 219 -6.87 -2.56 -2.33
C GLU A 219 -7.38 -1.45 -1.40
N VAL A 220 -8.39 -1.78 -0.60
CA VAL A 220 -8.91 -0.90 0.45
C VAL A 220 -8.77 -1.63 1.77
N SER A 221 -7.96 -1.06 2.65
CA SER A 221 -7.73 -1.57 4.00
C SER A 221 -8.90 -1.21 4.93
N SER A 222 -9.00 -1.89 6.07
CA SER A 222 -10.11 -1.70 7.02
C SER A 222 -10.12 -0.35 7.73
N ASP A 223 -8.97 0.31 7.78
CA ASP A 223 -8.75 1.69 8.21
C ASP A 223 -9.10 2.72 7.12
N GLY A 224 -9.51 2.24 5.94
CA GLY A 224 -9.91 3.06 4.79
C GLY A 224 -8.79 3.61 3.93
N VAL A 225 -7.55 3.16 4.14
CA VAL A 225 -6.46 3.46 3.22
C VAL A 225 -6.71 2.72 1.90
N ILE A 226 -6.72 3.47 0.81
CA ILE A 226 -6.73 2.92 -0.55
C ILE A 226 -5.28 2.87 -1.04
N SER A 227 -4.85 1.68 -1.46
CA SER A 227 -3.52 1.46 -2.03
C SER A 227 -3.62 0.90 -3.44
N ALA A 228 -2.77 1.40 -4.34
CA ALA A 228 -2.52 0.78 -5.62
C ALA A 228 -1.47 -0.32 -5.46
N VAL A 229 -1.81 -1.50 -5.96
CA VAL A 229 -0.90 -2.64 -6.03
C VAL A 229 -0.23 -2.60 -7.40
N LEU A 230 1.09 -2.63 -7.39
CA LEU A 230 1.92 -2.53 -8.58
C LEU A 230 2.43 -3.92 -9.01
N ASP A 231 2.75 -4.08 -10.29
CA ASP A 231 3.36 -5.30 -10.85
C ASP A 231 4.76 -5.60 -10.28
N ASN A 232 5.46 -4.58 -9.78
CA ASN A 232 6.72 -4.71 -9.04
C ASN A 232 6.56 -5.23 -7.61
N GLY A 233 5.31 -5.50 -7.16
CA GLY A 233 5.00 -6.03 -5.83
C GLY A 233 4.81 -4.98 -4.73
N ASN A 234 5.04 -3.71 -5.05
CA ASN A 234 4.89 -2.61 -4.09
C ASN A 234 3.42 -2.16 -3.97
N ARG A 235 3.12 -1.51 -2.84
CA ARG A 235 1.82 -0.93 -2.55
C ARG A 235 1.99 0.56 -2.29
N GLU A 236 1.44 1.38 -3.17
CA GLU A 236 1.48 2.83 -3.03
C GLU A 236 0.15 3.35 -2.48
N PRO A 237 0.13 4.02 -1.31
CA PRO A 237 -1.09 4.60 -0.77
C PRO A 237 -1.53 5.80 -1.59
N VAL A 238 -2.79 5.80 -2.04
CA VAL A 238 -3.40 6.90 -2.79
C VAL A 238 -4.04 7.94 -1.88
N GLY A 239 -4.67 7.46 -0.81
CA GLY A 239 -5.35 8.30 0.16
C GLY A 239 -6.23 7.49 1.09
N THR A 240 -6.85 8.17 2.05
CA THR A 240 -7.70 7.55 3.06
C THR A 240 -9.14 8.03 2.91
N ILE A 241 -10.09 7.10 2.78
CA ILE A 241 -11.52 7.42 2.79
C ILE A 241 -11.88 8.01 4.15
N GLN A 242 -12.62 9.12 4.15
CA GLN A 242 -13.12 9.73 5.38
C GLN A 242 -14.59 9.36 5.60
N LEU A 243 -14.94 9.06 6.85
CA LEU A 243 -16.32 8.86 7.26
C LEU A 243 -16.85 10.12 7.96
N ALA A 244 -18.15 10.34 7.84
CA ALA A 244 -18.87 11.36 8.59
C ALA A 244 -19.87 10.73 9.56
N THR A 245 -20.01 11.35 10.72
CA THR A 245 -21.09 11.11 11.67
C THR A 245 -21.71 12.43 12.11
N PHE A 246 -22.87 12.37 12.76
CA PHE A 246 -23.65 13.54 13.18
C PHE A 246 -24.21 13.30 14.57
N ASN A 247 -24.45 14.39 15.30
CA ASN A 247 -25.09 14.33 16.61
C ASN A 247 -26.54 13.83 16.52
N ASN A 248 -27.25 14.20 15.44
CA ASN A 248 -28.62 13.77 15.21
C ASN A 248 -28.80 13.19 13.80
N LEU A 249 -28.75 11.86 13.71
CA LEU A 249 -28.89 11.11 12.47
C LEU A 249 -30.31 11.16 11.88
N ASP A 250 -31.34 11.29 12.74
CA ASP A 250 -32.75 11.29 12.30
C ASP A 250 -33.13 12.57 11.55
N ALA A 251 -32.35 13.64 11.75
CA ALA A 251 -32.51 14.88 11.01
C ALA A 251 -31.88 14.84 9.61
N LEU A 252 -31.20 13.77 9.21
CA LEU A 252 -30.69 13.63 7.85
C LEU A 252 -31.84 13.45 6.86
N GLN A 253 -31.83 14.25 5.79
CA GLN A 253 -32.85 14.18 4.76
C GLN A 253 -32.42 13.18 3.68
N ARG A 254 -33.33 12.30 3.26
CA ARG A 254 -33.10 11.39 2.13
C ARG A 254 -33.07 12.19 0.83
N ALA A 255 -32.00 12.01 0.06
CA ALA A 255 -31.83 12.61 -1.26
C ALA A 255 -32.07 11.62 -2.42
N GLY A 256 -32.49 10.39 -2.12
CA GLY A 256 -32.73 9.31 -3.10
C GLY A 256 -31.52 8.39 -3.28
N ASN A 257 -31.67 7.26 -3.97
CA ASN A 257 -30.56 6.34 -4.31
C ASN A 257 -29.61 5.99 -3.15
N ASN A 258 -30.15 5.75 -1.96
CA ASN A 258 -29.39 5.50 -0.72
C ASN A 258 -28.43 6.62 -0.28
N THR A 259 -28.66 7.86 -0.70
CA THR A 259 -27.93 9.04 -0.23
C THR A 259 -28.79 9.90 0.69
N PHE A 260 -28.09 10.62 1.57
CA PHE A 260 -28.62 11.56 2.54
C PHE A 260 -27.91 12.90 2.39
N THR A 261 -28.59 13.98 2.76
CA THR A 261 -28.02 15.34 2.81
C THR A 261 -28.25 15.94 4.18
N LEU A 262 -27.40 16.89 4.55
CA LEU A 262 -27.56 17.68 5.77
C LEU A 262 -28.88 18.46 5.74
N ALA A 263 -29.61 18.46 6.85
CA ALA A 263 -30.78 19.31 7.08
C ALA A 263 -30.67 20.07 8.40
N ASN A 264 -31.51 21.08 8.58
CA ASN A 264 -31.56 21.87 9.80
C ASN A 264 -31.88 20.97 11.00
N GLY A 265 -30.96 20.89 11.97
CA GLY A 265 -31.12 20.11 13.19
C GLY A 265 -30.27 18.83 13.28
N ALA A 266 -29.53 18.46 12.23
CA ALA A 266 -28.56 17.35 12.27
C ALA A 266 -27.28 17.70 13.06
N GLY A 267 -26.95 19.00 13.12
CA GLY A 267 -25.68 19.51 13.63
C GLY A 267 -24.59 19.49 12.56
N ASP A 268 -23.38 19.91 12.94
CA ASP A 268 -22.22 19.90 12.05
C ASP A 268 -21.75 18.46 11.79
N ARG A 269 -21.19 18.25 10.60
CA ARG A 269 -20.57 16.97 10.26
C ARG A 269 -19.31 16.76 11.11
N ILE A 270 -19.18 15.61 11.73
CA ILE A 270 -17.97 15.18 12.42
C ILE A 270 -17.28 14.17 11.49
N GLN A 271 -16.09 14.50 11.01
CA GLN A 271 -15.31 13.66 10.10
C GLN A 271 -14.21 12.90 10.85
N GLY A 272 -13.88 11.70 10.39
CA GLY A 272 -12.79 10.92 10.95
C GLY A 272 -12.44 9.69 10.12
N ASN A 273 -11.28 9.12 10.43
CA ASN A 273 -10.78 7.92 9.79
C ASN A 273 -11.63 6.70 10.22
N PRO A 274 -11.89 5.76 9.30
CA PRO A 274 -12.44 4.47 9.67
C PRO A 274 -11.62 3.77 10.76
N GLY A 275 -12.32 3.14 11.71
CA GLY A 275 -11.71 2.45 12.85
C GLY A 275 -11.21 3.35 13.98
N ALA A 276 -11.27 4.68 13.84
CA ALA A 276 -11.05 5.61 14.95
C ALA A 276 -12.24 5.63 15.93
N ASP A 277 -12.02 6.15 17.14
CA ASP A 277 -13.08 6.25 18.16
C ASP A 277 -14.32 6.99 17.62
N GLY A 278 -15.46 6.29 17.65
CA GLY A 278 -16.74 6.80 17.14
C GLY A 278 -17.04 6.47 15.68
N PHE A 279 -16.10 5.87 14.94
CA PHE A 279 -16.26 5.46 13.55
C PHE A 279 -16.12 3.95 13.37
N GLY A 280 -16.94 3.39 12.48
CA GLY A 280 -16.84 1.99 12.07
C GLY A 280 -15.63 1.73 11.19
N VAL A 281 -15.36 0.45 10.93
CA VAL A 281 -14.30 0.01 10.01
C VAL A 281 -14.86 -0.15 8.60
N ILE A 282 -14.00 -0.06 7.60
CA ILE A 282 -14.36 -0.39 6.22
C ILE A 282 -14.19 -1.89 6.01
N GLU A 283 -15.21 -2.51 5.41
CA GLU A 283 -15.14 -3.90 4.97
C GLU A 283 -15.04 -3.96 3.45
N GLY A 284 -13.83 -4.21 2.94
CA GLY A 284 -13.57 -4.44 1.52
C GLY A 284 -14.22 -5.74 1.02
N GLY A 285 -14.74 -5.74 -0.21
CA GLY A 285 -15.36 -6.94 -0.83
C GLY A 285 -16.73 -7.35 -0.26
N SER A 286 -17.24 -6.62 0.74
CA SER A 286 -18.57 -6.85 1.35
C SER A 286 -19.51 -5.70 0.98
N LEU A 287 -20.61 -6.00 0.31
CA LEU A 287 -21.74 -5.08 0.17
C LEU A 287 -22.55 -5.16 1.48
N GLU A 288 -22.82 -4.02 2.14
CA GLU A 288 -23.65 -4.00 3.34
C GLU A 288 -24.97 -4.72 3.05
N ARG A 289 -25.20 -5.84 3.76
CA ARG A 289 -26.46 -6.57 3.66
C ARG A 289 -27.56 -5.67 4.22
N SER A 290 -28.71 -5.65 3.55
CA SER A 290 -29.87 -4.89 4.01
C SER A 290 -30.14 -5.23 5.47
N THR A 291 -30.22 -4.21 6.32
CA THR A 291 -30.53 -4.36 7.76
C THR A 291 -31.99 -4.75 8.01
N VAL A 292 -32.80 -4.85 6.94
CA VAL A 292 -34.21 -5.21 6.98
C VAL A 292 -34.36 -6.74 6.98
N ASP A 293 -34.89 -7.28 8.08
CA ASP A 293 -35.35 -8.67 8.14
C ASP A 293 -36.74 -8.79 7.50
N ILE A 294 -36.77 -9.40 6.31
CA ILE A 294 -37.98 -9.64 5.52
C ILE A 294 -39.04 -10.39 6.34
N SER A 295 -38.64 -11.26 7.26
CA SER A 295 -39.56 -12.05 8.09
C SER A 295 -40.34 -11.15 9.05
N THR A 296 -39.63 -10.21 9.68
CA THR A 296 -40.21 -9.25 10.64
C THR A 296 -41.08 -8.22 9.93
N GLU A 297 -40.60 -7.66 8.81
CA GLU A 297 -41.39 -6.71 8.02
C GLU A 297 -42.66 -7.35 7.42
N PHE A 298 -42.59 -8.61 7.01
CA PHE A 298 -43.77 -9.33 6.51
C PHE A 298 -44.82 -9.56 7.61
N VAL A 299 -44.39 -9.92 8.83
CA VAL A 299 -45.30 -10.03 9.99
C VAL A 299 -45.92 -8.68 10.33
N ASN A 300 -45.12 -7.61 10.34
CA ASN A 300 -45.63 -6.25 10.57
C ASN A 300 -46.66 -5.86 9.50
N LEU A 301 -46.42 -6.16 8.23
CA LEU A 301 -47.36 -5.91 7.15
C LEU A 301 -48.66 -6.71 7.31
N VAL A 302 -48.58 -7.98 7.72
CA VAL A 302 -49.77 -8.82 8.03
C VAL A 302 -50.54 -8.26 9.22
N VAL A 303 -49.86 -7.74 10.25
CA VAL A 303 -50.51 -7.08 11.39
C VAL A 303 -51.20 -5.79 10.94
N PHE A 304 -50.56 -4.95 10.12
CA PHE A 304 -51.19 -3.75 9.56
C PHE A 304 -52.40 -4.09 8.67
N GLN A 305 -52.30 -5.14 7.84
CA GLN A 305 -53.42 -5.60 7.02
C GLN A 305 -54.59 -6.13 7.85
N ARG A 306 -54.32 -6.93 8.89
CA ARG A 306 -55.36 -7.42 9.82
C ARG A 306 -55.97 -6.27 10.62
N GLY A 307 -55.17 -5.29 11.03
CA GLY A 307 -55.65 -4.06 11.66
C GLY A 307 -56.57 -3.27 10.74
N TYR A 308 -56.22 -3.13 9.46
CA TYR A 308 -57.07 -2.46 8.47
C TYR A 308 -58.38 -3.23 8.23
N GLN A 309 -58.32 -4.57 8.13
CA GLN A 309 -59.50 -5.42 7.97
C GLN A 309 -60.41 -5.39 9.20
N ALA A 310 -59.83 -5.43 10.40
CA ALA A 310 -60.57 -5.32 11.66
C ALA A 310 -61.24 -3.95 11.81
N ASN A 311 -60.53 -2.86 11.49
CA ASN A 311 -61.11 -1.50 11.46
C ASN A 311 -62.24 -1.39 10.43
N SER A 312 -62.07 -1.99 9.25
CA SER A 312 -63.12 -2.00 8.22
C SER A 312 -64.35 -2.81 8.66
N GLN A 313 -64.16 -3.94 9.35
CA GLN A 313 -65.26 -4.74 9.90
C GLN A 313 -65.96 -4.02 11.05
N ALA A 314 -65.22 -3.33 11.93
CA ALA A 314 -65.79 -2.49 12.98
C ALA A 314 -66.64 -1.36 12.38
N LEU A 315 -66.15 -0.69 11.33
CA LEU A 315 -66.92 0.33 10.60
C LEU A 315 -68.20 -0.25 9.96
N ASN A 316 -68.13 -1.45 9.38
CA ASN A 316 -69.30 -2.12 8.83
C ASN A 316 -70.31 -2.52 9.92
N ALA A 317 -69.86 -3.03 11.05
CA ALA A 317 -70.71 -3.38 12.18
C ALA A 317 -71.41 -2.14 12.76
N VAL A 318 -70.68 -1.04 12.94
CA VAL A 318 -71.24 0.26 13.34
C VAL A 318 -72.28 0.75 12.33
N THR A 319 -71.98 0.65 11.04
CA THR A 319 -72.92 1.05 9.98
C THR A 319 -74.17 0.15 9.96
N GLY A 320 -74.03 -1.13 10.26
CA GLY A 320 -75.14 -2.08 10.40
C GLY A 320 -76.03 -1.75 11.60
N LEU A 321 -75.44 -1.52 12.77
CA LEU A 321 -76.18 -1.11 13.98
C LEU A 321 -76.92 0.22 13.77
N LEU A 322 -76.29 1.19 13.09
CA LEU A 322 -76.93 2.45 12.73
C LEU A 322 -78.16 2.23 11.83
N ARG A 323 -78.07 1.34 10.83
CA ARG A 323 -79.23 1.00 9.99
C ARG A 323 -80.35 0.31 10.77
N GLU A 324 -80.03 -0.64 11.64
CA GLU A 324 -81.01 -1.37 12.44
C GLU A 324 -81.72 -0.42 13.44
N THR A 325 -80.96 0.50 14.05
CA THR A 325 -81.51 1.50 14.96
C THR A 325 -82.46 2.46 14.23
N ILE A 326 -82.13 2.85 12.99
CA ILE A 326 -83.02 3.64 12.14
C ILE A 326 -84.30 2.85 11.79
N ALA A 327 -84.22 1.53 11.60
CA ALA A 327 -85.37 0.68 11.31
C ALA A 327 -86.30 0.49 12.53
N LEU A 328 -85.76 0.48 13.75
CA LEU A 328 -86.52 0.36 15.02
C LEU A 328 -87.31 1.62 15.41
N ILE A 329 -87.01 2.78 14.79
CA ILE A 329 -87.71 4.06 15.04
C ILE A 329 -88.97 4.20 14.16
N ARG A 330 -89.33 3.18 13.38
CA ARG A 330 -90.52 3.20 12.51
C ARG A 330 -91.65 2.32 13.02
#